data_AF-A0AA39Q0R8-F1
#
_entry.id   AF-A0AA39Q0R8-F1
#
_cell.length_a   1.000
_cell.length_b   1.000
_cell.length_c   1.000
_cell.angle_alpha   90.00
_cell.angle_beta   90.00
_cell.angle_gamma   90.00
#
_symmetry.space_group_name_H-M   'P 1'
#
loop_
_entity.id
_entity.type
_entity.pdbx_description
1 polymer ?
#
loop_
_entity_poly.entity_id
_entity_poly.type
_entity_poly.pdbx_seq_one_letter_code
_entity_poly.pdbx_strand_id
1 'polypeptide(L)'
;ASRFWAVLIGIDAYESSPLQGCVSDATLMKKFLIDDFGVQKERIQCLLGSHNLIPDDPITPSRANIVNTLCSLIHNDEIQRGDNIIIYYAGHGSSYQCSLNHSLTRPNCGTELCPVEALCPIDRDTLDSHGRRVPDISDRELNALFTEISRAKGHNITFIADC
;
A
#
# COMPACT_ATOMS: atom_id res chain seq x y z
N ALA A 1 5.61 20.18 18.25
CA ALA A 1 5.94 19.77 16.87
C ALA A 1 5.05 18.61 16.49
N SER A 2 4.48 18.61 15.29
CA SER A 2 3.64 17.51 14.82
C SER A 2 4.48 16.25 14.61
N ARG A 3 4.04 15.10 15.13
CA ARG A 3 4.73 13.82 14.95
C ARG A 3 4.21 13.14 13.68
N PHE A 4 5.14 12.55 12.93
CA PHE A 4 4.85 11.84 11.69
C PHE A 4 5.33 10.39 11.77
N TRP A 5 4.58 9.52 11.11
CA TRP A 5 4.89 8.14 10.80
C TRP A 5 4.69 7.94 9.30
N ALA A 6 5.51 7.10 8.68
CA ALA A 6 5.41 6.87 7.25
C ALA A 6 5.61 5.41 6.84
N VAL A 7 4.84 4.98 5.85
CA VAL A 7 5.04 3.74 5.09
C VAL A 7 5.25 4.13 3.64
N LEU A 8 6.41 3.79 3.09
CA LEU A 8 6.82 4.14 1.74
C LEU A 8 7.03 2.87 0.93
N ILE A 9 6.29 2.72 -0.17
CA ILE A 9 6.29 1.53 -1.01
C ILE A 9 6.72 1.96 -2.41
N GLY A 10 7.77 1.34 -2.94
CA GLY A 10 8.26 1.61 -4.29
C GLY A 10 8.62 0.31 -4.97
N ILE A 11 8.03 0.02 -6.12
CA ILE A 11 8.15 -1.29 -6.78
C ILE A 11 8.55 -1.10 -8.24
N ASP A 12 9.74 -1.58 -8.60
CA ASP A 12 10.24 -1.56 -9.98
C ASP A 12 10.24 -2.95 -10.61
N ALA A 13 10.71 -3.95 -9.86
CA ALA A 13 11.03 -5.28 -10.34
C ALA A 13 9.81 -6.23 -10.44
N TYR A 14 8.73 -5.77 -11.07
CA TYR A 14 7.63 -6.65 -11.47
C TYR A 14 8.12 -7.71 -12.47
N GLU A 15 7.63 -8.94 -12.34
CA GLU A 15 7.95 -10.04 -13.27
C GLU A 15 7.55 -9.67 -14.71
N SER A 16 6.36 -9.08 -14.87
CA SER A 16 5.87 -8.54 -16.13
C SER A 16 5.89 -7.02 -16.12
N SER A 17 6.36 -6.40 -17.20
CA SER A 17 6.37 -4.93 -17.38
C SER A 17 7.12 -4.19 -16.25
N PRO A 18 8.43 -4.44 -16.05
CA PRO A 18 9.20 -3.78 -15.00
C PRO A 18 9.24 -2.26 -15.18
N LEU A 19 9.29 -1.54 -14.06
CA LEU A 19 9.46 -0.08 -13.98
C LEU A 19 10.89 0.27 -13.56
N GLN A 20 11.23 1.56 -13.52
CA GLN A 20 12.60 2.03 -13.19
C GLN A 20 12.64 3.25 -12.27
N GLY A 21 11.49 3.79 -11.87
CA GLY A 21 11.38 5.05 -11.12
C GLY A 21 10.86 4.88 -9.70
N CYS A 22 10.05 3.85 -9.44
CA CYS A 22 9.23 3.77 -8.25
C CYS A 22 10.06 3.59 -6.97
N VAL A 23 11.16 2.84 -7.03
CA VAL A 23 12.08 2.73 -5.88
C VAL A 23 12.80 4.06 -5.64
N SER A 24 13.16 4.78 -6.71
CA SER A 24 13.75 6.11 -6.61
C SER A 24 12.78 7.10 -5.98
N ASP A 25 11.52 7.10 -6.41
CA ASP A 25 10.48 8.02 -5.90
C ASP A 25 10.20 7.79 -4.42
N ALA A 26 10.04 6.53 -3.99
CA ALA A 26 9.89 6.19 -2.57
C ALA A 26 11.14 6.58 -1.75
N THR A 27 12.34 6.44 -2.31
CA THR A 27 13.59 6.85 -1.66
C THR A 27 13.72 8.37 -1.53
N LEU A 28 13.30 9.12 -2.55
CA LEU A 28 13.26 10.58 -2.52
C LEU A 28 12.20 11.08 -1.53
N MET A 29 11.04 10.44 -1.47
CA MET A 29 10.02 10.73 -0.45
C MET A 29 10.57 10.50 0.96
N LYS A 30 11.30 9.40 1.18
CA LYS A 30 12.00 9.15 2.47
C LYS A 30 12.94 10.29 2.82
N LYS A 31 13.78 10.70 1.87
CA LYS A 31 14.75 11.78 2.06
C LYS A 31 14.06 13.09 2.40
N PHE A 32 13.01 13.45 1.65
CA PHE A 32 12.19 14.62 1.90
C PHE A 32 11.57 14.63 3.30
N LEU A 33 11.00 13.50 3.74
CA LEU A 33 10.43 13.40 5.09
C LEU A 33 11.48 13.58 6.19
N ILE A 34 12.71 13.08 5.98
CA ILE A 34 13.79 13.23 6.96
C ILE A 34 14.35 14.66 6.95
N ASP A 35 14.72 15.16 5.77
CA ASP A 35 15.50 16.38 5.61
C ASP A 35 14.65 17.64 5.78
N ASP A 36 13.42 17.65 5.23
CA ASP A 36 12.55 18.83 5.23
C ASP A 36 11.51 18.79 6.37
N PHE A 37 11.03 17.60 6.76
CA PHE A 37 10.02 17.43 7.82
C PHE A 37 10.59 16.96 9.16
N GLY A 38 11.88 16.60 9.22
CA GLY A 38 12.54 16.17 10.46
C GLY A 38 11.99 14.85 11.02
N VAL A 39 11.42 13.99 10.18
CA VAL A 39 10.88 12.70 10.61
C VAL A 39 12.01 11.74 10.97
N GLN A 40 11.93 11.13 12.15
CA GLN A 40 12.90 10.14 12.61
C GLN A 40 12.88 8.90 11.70
N LYS A 41 14.06 8.38 11.35
CA LYS A 41 14.20 7.24 10.42
C LYS A 41 13.45 6.00 10.92
N GLU A 42 13.41 5.82 12.23
CA GLU A 42 12.76 4.71 12.92
C GLU A 42 11.23 4.73 12.77
N ARG A 43 10.66 5.90 12.40
CA ARG A 43 9.23 6.08 12.13
C ARG A 43 8.88 5.97 10.65
N ILE A 44 9.84 5.60 9.80
CA ILE A 44 9.66 5.44 8.36
C ILE A 44 9.97 4.00 7.99
N GLN A 45 8.94 3.25 7.63
CA GLN A 45 9.07 1.91 7.07
C GLN A 45 9.09 1.98 5.54
N CYS A 46 10.02 1.27 4.91
CA CYS A 46 10.12 1.22 3.45
C CYS A 46 9.98 -0.22 2.96
N LEU A 47 9.15 -0.44 1.94
CA LEU A 47 9.11 -1.69 1.19
C LEU A 47 9.54 -1.41 -0.25
N LEU A 48 10.72 -1.90 -0.65
CA LEU A 48 11.36 -1.53 -1.91
C LEU A 48 11.59 -2.75 -2.81
N GLY A 49 10.89 -2.77 -3.94
CA GLY A 49 10.87 -3.85 -4.92
C GLY A 49 11.89 -3.64 -6.03
N SER A 50 13.19 -3.75 -5.75
CA SER A 50 14.24 -3.68 -6.78
C SER A 50 14.64 -5.07 -7.29
N HIS A 51 15.49 -5.19 -8.31
CA HIS A 51 15.88 -6.51 -8.85
C HIS A 51 16.70 -7.39 -7.89
N ASN A 52 17.14 -6.86 -6.74
CA ASN A 52 17.97 -7.55 -5.76
C ASN A 52 17.16 -8.00 -4.53
N LEU A 53 16.01 -8.65 -4.73
CA LEU A 53 15.19 -9.13 -3.61
C LEU A 53 15.79 -10.36 -2.97
N ILE A 54 15.74 -10.38 -1.64
CA ILE A 54 15.97 -11.56 -0.85
C ILE A 54 14.61 -12.26 -0.69
N PRO A 55 14.48 -13.55 -1.06
CA PRO A 55 13.26 -14.31 -0.81
C PRO A 55 12.85 -14.21 0.66
N ASP A 56 11.54 -14.06 0.91
CA ASP A 56 10.95 -13.96 2.25
C ASP A 56 11.43 -12.76 3.12
N ASP A 57 12.08 -11.77 2.51
CA ASP A 57 12.49 -10.56 3.23
C ASP A 57 11.26 -9.74 3.66
N PRO A 58 11.09 -9.39 4.96
CA PRO A 58 9.99 -8.55 5.44
C PRO A 58 9.92 -7.15 4.79
N ILE A 59 10.99 -6.68 4.15
CA ILE A 59 10.98 -5.40 3.41
C ILE A 59 10.65 -5.57 1.91
N THR A 60 10.46 -6.80 1.42
CA THR A 60 9.96 -7.03 0.06
C THR A 60 8.51 -6.55 -0.03
N PRO A 61 8.11 -5.76 -1.05
CA PRO A 61 6.74 -5.27 -1.20
C PRO A 61 5.79 -6.34 -1.76
N SER A 62 5.80 -7.52 -1.13
CA SER A 62 4.81 -8.58 -1.37
C SER A 62 3.44 -8.15 -0.85
N ARG A 63 2.38 -8.79 -1.36
CA ARG A 63 1.02 -8.52 -0.91
C ARG A 63 0.90 -8.67 0.60
N ALA A 64 1.46 -9.76 1.14
CA ALA A 64 1.45 -10.04 2.57
C ALA A 64 2.17 -8.96 3.37
N ASN A 65 3.36 -8.55 2.94
CA ASN A 65 4.16 -7.56 3.67
C ASN A 65 3.55 -6.16 3.61
N ILE A 66 2.97 -5.76 2.47
CA ILE A 66 2.26 -4.47 2.37
C ILE A 66 1.07 -4.45 3.34
N VAL A 67 0.20 -5.47 3.29
CA VAL A 67 -0.97 -5.54 4.18
C VAL A 67 -0.56 -5.63 5.65
N ASN A 68 0.43 -6.46 5.98
CA ASN A 68 0.93 -6.59 7.35
C ASN A 68 1.53 -5.28 7.87
N THR A 69 2.25 -4.53 7.01
CA THR A 69 2.81 -3.23 7.37
C THR A 69 1.72 -2.19 7.62
N LEU A 70 0.67 -2.15 6.78
CA LEU A 70 -0.46 -1.24 7.02
C LEU A 70 -1.23 -1.64 8.30
N CYS A 71 -1.42 -2.94 8.53
CA CYS A 71 -2.02 -3.45 9.77
C CYS A 71 -1.17 -3.16 11.01
N SER A 72 0.17 -3.12 10.90
CA SER A 72 1.04 -2.83 12.03
C SER A 72 0.82 -1.40 12.55
N LEU A 73 0.45 -0.46 11.68
CA LEU A 73 0.11 0.92 12.08
C LEU A 73 -1.07 0.96 13.07
N ILE A 74 -2.02 0.03 12.96
CA ILE A 74 -3.19 -0.07 13.85
C ILE A 74 -2.75 -0.43 15.27
N HIS A 75 -1.79 -1.36 15.38
CA HIS A 75 -1.37 -1.98 16.65
C HIS A 75 -0.10 -1.37 17.24
N ASN A 76 0.55 -0.44 16.54
CA ASN A 76 1.78 0.19 17.04
C ASN A 76 1.45 1.21 18.14
N ASP A 77 1.74 0.88 19.39
CA ASP A 77 1.49 1.72 20.57
C ASP A 77 2.31 3.02 20.58
N GLU A 78 3.39 3.11 19.80
CA GLU A 78 4.17 4.35 19.68
C GLU A 78 3.47 5.41 18.83
N ILE A 79 2.53 4.99 17.97
CA ILE A 79 1.65 5.87 17.17
C ILE A 79 0.49 6.30 18.06
N GLN A 80 0.50 7.58 18.42
CA GLN A 80 -0.50 8.17 19.29
C GLN A 80 -1.66 8.74 18.47
N ARG A 81 -2.83 8.84 19.10
CA ARG A 81 -4.00 9.41 18.42
C ARG A 81 -3.73 10.87 18.05
N GLY A 82 -3.90 11.21 16.77
CA GLY A 82 -3.61 12.53 16.22
C GLY A 82 -2.21 12.71 15.64
N ASP A 83 -1.32 11.72 15.76
CA ASP A 83 -0.09 11.66 14.96
C ASP A 83 -0.45 11.62 13.46
N ASN A 84 0.42 12.18 12.62
CA ASN A 84 0.22 12.18 11.16
C ASN A 84 0.79 10.90 10.57
N ILE A 85 0.01 10.22 9.73
CA ILE A 85 0.41 9.00 9.04
C ILE A 85 0.47 9.30 7.54
N ILE A 86 1.64 9.08 6.95
CA ILE A 86 1.86 9.22 5.51
C ILE A 86 2.03 7.83 4.91
N ILE A 87 1.23 7.52 3.90
CA ILE A 87 1.34 6.29 3.14
C ILE A 87 1.63 6.70 1.69
N TYR A 88 2.78 6.29 1.18
CA TYR A 88 3.22 6.59 -0.19
C TYR A 88 3.37 5.29 -0.95
N TYR A 89 2.80 5.22 -2.14
CA TYR A 89 2.95 4.10 -3.06
C TYR A 89 3.39 4.62 -4.43
N ALA A 90 4.43 4.01 -4.99
CA ALA A 90 4.81 4.13 -6.39
C ALA A 90 4.93 2.72 -7.00
N GLY A 91 4.22 2.47 -8.10
CA GLY A 91 4.16 1.15 -8.72
C GLY A 91 3.02 1.05 -9.74
N HIS A 92 2.67 -0.16 -10.16
CA HIS A 92 1.54 -0.37 -11.07
C HIS A 92 0.20 -0.25 -10.36
N GLY A 93 -0.75 0.42 -10.99
CA GLY A 93 -2.17 0.30 -10.72
C GLY A 93 -2.85 -0.70 -11.66
N SER A 94 -3.94 -1.32 -11.21
CA SER A 94 -4.78 -2.17 -12.06
C SER A 94 -6.26 -1.89 -11.84
N SER A 95 -7.08 -2.11 -12.88
CA SER A 95 -8.52 -1.89 -12.86
C SER A 95 -9.25 -3.14 -13.30
N TYR A 96 -10.18 -3.63 -12.47
CA TYR A 96 -10.95 -4.84 -12.69
C TYR A 96 -12.43 -4.53 -12.86
N GLN A 97 -13.02 -4.96 -13.97
CA GLN A 97 -14.46 -4.80 -14.16
C GLN A 97 -15.24 -5.77 -13.28
N CYS A 98 -16.28 -5.27 -12.61
CA CYS A 98 -17.20 -6.10 -11.85
C CYS A 98 -18.04 -6.95 -12.83
N SER A 99 -17.84 -8.27 -12.84
CA SER A 99 -18.70 -9.14 -13.65
C SER A 99 -20.13 -9.07 -13.10
N LEU A 100 -21.09 -8.80 -14.00
CA LEU A 100 -22.52 -8.57 -13.75
C LEU A 100 -23.27 -9.70 -13.02
N ASN A 101 -22.58 -10.77 -12.59
CA ASN A 101 -23.21 -11.96 -12.00
C ASN A 101 -23.32 -11.91 -10.47
N HIS A 102 -22.75 -10.92 -9.78
CA HIS A 102 -22.99 -10.72 -8.34
C HIS A 102 -24.25 -9.88 -8.10
N SER A 103 -25.40 -10.49 -8.39
CA SER A 103 -26.74 -9.96 -8.09
C SER A 103 -27.04 -10.04 -6.59
N LEU A 104 -26.28 -9.31 -5.77
CA LEU A 104 -26.62 -8.99 -4.39
C LEU A 104 -26.86 -7.49 -4.28
N THR A 105 -28.04 -7.10 -4.79
CA THR A 105 -28.89 -6.03 -4.28
C THR A 105 -28.18 -4.86 -3.58
N ARG A 106 -27.54 -3.99 -4.37
CA ARG A 106 -27.41 -2.57 -4.01
C ARG A 106 -28.22 -1.73 -5.01
N PRO A 107 -29.36 -1.14 -4.62
CA PRO A 107 -30.29 -0.51 -5.56
C PRO A 107 -29.79 0.81 -6.19
N ASN A 108 -28.62 1.33 -5.78
CA ASN A 108 -28.18 2.68 -6.13
C ASN A 108 -26.83 2.78 -6.87
N CYS A 109 -26.21 1.67 -7.29
CA CYS A 109 -25.16 1.76 -8.31
C CYS A 109 -25.86 1.78 -9.67
N GLY A 110 -26.21 2.98 -10.14
CA GLY A 110 -26.87 3.17 -11.43
C GLY A 110 -26.00 2.62 -12.55
N THR A 111 -26.46 1.54 -13.21
CA THR A 111 -26.24 1.09 -14.60
C THR A 111 -24.84 1.20 -15.27
N GLU A 112 -23.80 1.61 -14.57
CA GLU A 112 -22.42 1.67 -15.05
C GLU A 112 -21.57 0.81 -14.12
N LEU A 113 -20.82 -0.14 -14.70
CA LEU A 113 -19.93 -1.01 -13.95
C LEU A 113 -18.99 -0.16 -13.10
N CYS A 114 -19.03 -0.27 -11.77
CA CYS A 114 -18.01 0.35 -10.92
C CYS A 114 -16.75 -0.55 -10.96
N PRO A 115 -15.68 -0.16 -11.67
CA PRO A 115 -14.45 -0.93 -11.64
C PRO A 115 -13.88 -0.97 -10.22
N VAL A 116 -13.15 -2.04 -9.93
CA VAL A 116 -12.35 -2.17 -8.71
C VAL A 116 -10.92 -1.84 -9.10
N GLU A 117 -10.43 -0.71 -8.59
CA GLU A 117 -9.03 -0.33 -8.74
C GLU A 117 -8.19 -1.07 -7.69
N ALA A 118 -6.92 -1.33 -7.99
CA ALA A 118 -6.04 -2.05 -7.08
C ALA A 118 -4.57 -1.63 -7.23
N LEU A 119 -3.84 -1.72 -6.12
CA LEU A 119 -2.38 -1.61 -6.12
C LEU A 119 -1.77 -2.98 -6.41
N CYS A 120 -0.75 -2.98 -7.26
CA CYS A 120 -0.07 -4.19 -7.68
C CYS A 120 1.12 -4.49 -6.73
N PRO A 121 1.09 -5.56 -5.92
CA PRO A 121 2.27 -6.00 -5.18
C PRO A 121 3.28 -6.67 -6.12
N ILE A 122 4.53 -6.84 -5.66
CA ILE A 122 5.58 -7.42 -6.52
C ILE A 122 5.35 -8.90 -6.85
N ASP A 123 4.68 -9.62 -5.97
CA ASP A 123 4.35 -11.04 -6.08
C ASP A 123 2.98 -11.26 -6.73
N ARG A 124 2.38 -10.23 -7.34
CA ARG A 124 1.10 -10.34 -8.04
C ARG A 124 1.13 -11.48 -9.07
N ASP A 125 0.00 -12.17 -9.21
CA ASP A 125 -0.20 -13.29 -10.13
C ASP A 125 0.72 -14.51 -9.94
N THR A 126 1.70 -14.46 -9.02
CA THR A 126 2.49 -15.63 -8.60
C THR A 126 1.62 -16.59 -7.78
N LEU A 127 2.09 -17.84 -7.61
CA LEU A 127 1.37 -18.84 -6.81
C LEU A 127 1.79 -18.78 -5.34
N ASP A 128 0.81 -18.67 -4.45
CA ASP A 128 1.01 -18.80 -3.00
C ASP A 128 1.33 -20.25 -2.60
N SER A 129 1.62 -20.46 -1.31
CA SER A 129 1.90 -21.79 -0.74
C SER A 129 0.76 -22.81 -0.89
N HIS A 130 -0.44 -22.36 -1.26
CA HIS A 130 -1.62 -23.18 -1.51
C HIS A 130 -1.93 -23.31 -3.01
N GLY A 131 -1.04 -22.85 -3.89
CA GLY A 131 -1.22 -22.91 -5.35
C GLY A 131 -2.27 -21.94 -5.89
N ARG A 132 -2.64 -20.89 -5.14
CA ARG A 132 -3.57 -19.85 -5.59
C ARG A 132 -2.80 -18.64 -6.06
N ARG A 133 -3.33 -17.93 -7.07
CA ARG A 133 -2.73 -16.67 -7.52
C ARG A 133 -2.84 -15.61 -6.43
N VAL A 134 -1.74 -14.92 -6.15
CA VAL A 134 -1.71 -13.76 -5.25
C VAL A 134 -2.48 -12.61 -5.92
N PRO A 135 -3.58 -12.12 -5.31
CA PRO A 135 -4.35 -11.03 -5.88
C PRO A 135 -3.71 -9.67 -5.58
N ASP A 136 -3.99 -8.68 -6.44
CA ASP A 136 -3.71 -7.27 -6.16
C ASP A 136 -4.48 -6.78 -4.91
N ILE A 137 -4.08 -5.64 -4.34
CA ILE A 137 -4.71 -5.05 -3.16
C ILE A 137 -5.78 -4.04 -3.61
N SER A 138 -7.05 -4.41 -3.52
CA SER A 138 -8.15 -3.57 -3.99
C SER A 138 -8.33 -2.28 -3.20
N ASP A 139 -8.87 -1.25 -3.85
CA ASP A 139 -9.32 0.00 -3.24
C ASP A 139 -10.29 -0.23 -2.07
N ARG A 140 -11.16 -1.24 -2.15
CA ARG A 140 -12.08 -1.64 -1.07
C ARG A 140 -11.33 -2.18 0.15
N GLU A 141 -10.28 -2.98 -0.07
CA GLU A 141 -9.42 -3.50 0.99
C GLU A 141 -8.60 -2.38 1.64
N LEU A 142 -8.00 -1.50 0.83
CA LEU A 142 -7.30 -0.31 1.33
C LEU A 142 -8.22 0.60 2.14
N ASN A 143 -9.44 0.86 1.67
CA ASN A 143 -10.43 1.64 2.39
C ASN A 143 -10.81 1.01 3.74
N ALA A 144 -10.91 -0.32 3.81
CA ALA A 144 -11.14 -1.02 5.07
C ALA A 144 -9.94 -0.87 6.02
N LEU A 145 -8.72 -1.05 5.54
CA LEU A 145 -7.50 -0.85 6.33
C LEU A 145 -7.37 0.58 6.85
N PHE A 146 -7.56 1.58 5.98
CA PHE A 146 -7.50 2.99 6.36
C PHE A 146 -8.61 3.36 7.35
N THR A 147 -9.79 2.75 7.24
CA THR A 147 -10.86 2.91 8.24
C THR A 147 -10.42 2.42 9.61
N GLU A 148 -9.78 1.25 9.70
CA GLU A 148 -9.30 0.71 10.97
C GLU A 148 -8.13 1.51 11.54
N ILE A 149 -7.16 1.92 10.71
CA ILE A 149 -6.09 2.85 11.12
C ILE A 149 -6.72 4.13 11.66
N SER A 150 -7.76 4.64 10.99
CA SER A 150 -8.40 5.88 11.39
C SER A 150 -9.15 5.76 12.72
N ARG A 151 -9.81 4.63 12.97
CA ARG A 151 -10.44 4.32 14.26
C ARG A 151 -9.42 4.25 15.39
N ALA A 152 -8.28 3.60 15.14
CA ALA A 152 -7.24 3.41 16.16
C ALA A 152 -6.42 4.68 16.42
N LYS A 153 -6.01 5.40 15.36
CA LYS A 153 -4.99 6.46 15.40
C LYS A 153 -5.50 7.86 15.07
N GLY A 154 -6.75 8.00 14.63
CA GLY A 154 -7.35 9.27 14.24
C GLY A 154 -7.31 9.52 12.73
N HIS A 155 -7.79 10.68 12.29
CA HIS A 155 -8.11 10.93 10.88
C HIS A 155 -6.98 11.60 10.07
N ASN A 156 -5.79 11.76 10.65
CA ASN A 156 -4.65 12.43 10.01
C ASN A 156 -3.84 11.45 9.14
N ILE A 157 -4.50 10.89 8.12
CA ILE A 157 -3.90 9.92 7.20
C ILE A 157 -3.83 10.57 5.82
N THR A 158 -2.63 10.62 5.25
CA THR A 158 -2.39 11.09 3.88
C THR A 158 -1.91 9.92 3.05
N PHE A 159 -2.68 9.55 2.03
CA PHE A 159 -2.30 8.54 1.04
C PHE A 159 -1.95 9.21 -0.28
N ILE A 160 -0.76 8.90 -0.81
CA ILE A 160 -0.25 9.38 -2.09
C ILE A 160 0.03 8.15 -2.95
N ALA A 161 -0.61 8.08 -4.12
CA ALA A 161 -0.44 7.00 -5.08
C ALA A 161 0.11 7.56 -6.40
N ASP A 162 1.25 7.03 -6.82
CA ASP A 162 1.91 7.28 -8.09
C ASP A 162 1.86 5.99 -8.91
N CYS A 163 0.76 5.81 -9.66
CA CYS A 163 0.40 4.56 -10.31
C CYS A 163 -0.45 4.76 -11.57
#